data_AF-A0A8H6SK31-F1
#
_entry.id   AF-A0A8H6SK31-F1
#
_cell.length_a   1.000
_cell.length_b   1.000
_cell.length_c   1.000
_cell.angle_alpha   90.00
_cell.angle_beta   90.00
_cell.angle_gamma   90.00
#
_symmetry.space_group_name_H-M   'P 1'
#
loop_
_entity.id
_entity.type
_entity.pdbx_description
1 polymer ?
#
loop_
_entity_poly.entity_id
_entity_poly.type
_entity_poly.pdbx_seq_one_letter_code
_entity_poly.pdbx_strand_id
1 'polypeptide(L)'
;MHPSLQLRLTDLRRLPASIRLLASNAVQLPWQTQNSKQSIVVILQKLQANELPRSCLPLLVPLFFSIIDESNISYLRNFAEHGVDAYNSCFVRSVNSISAMSSILKQHQPVLAAQTELWNRVWAWAQVLDELREQLPFDDFMMVNALSACYNVFKRIGEDHTPHKQDLLSTPGFYRVLGRSWEFFLACGADEEIAQMSVILYAVSERPHFFGDLTEGAGGVNGLASVLTRTLRRSIIHPDKPLPPRSIALLTCTVMCIGYTGIAGDYRNAACEHGLVTVLVHLCRSLCVSEFPLSETDVLDLMFKYLFALFHGVSAHDWICEALEAGLLKAILLCAANSRIPNKETKLRRFLVEAVPEGTVSYRCLSQLENSLEEVYDDDIDAPDSLAAGLRVRWDAMIELAHERFKLMDAYDTGELTERRACDNHECWAIRSKKGTEAMQTDYRYHHRERCSALAKIYQVDAENFSDVDRSFLRALITHSYTTHRASIASKLLPFLRGPQFAGVMPYVVFAYKRGRCTVTLRARNAQYYELTAEDPPGVFDGRVAYHVMELHHGGLKKPVVRAYRLRMSSDEFMKGILNLARDTVLTIPDFDFAQKELDRLLELDVDYVH
;
A
#
# COMPACT_ATOMS: atom_id res chain seq x y z
N MET A 1 37.03 34.16 13.99
CA MET A 1 37.61 34.50 12.67
C MET A 1 37.80 33.20 11.90
N HIS A 2 36.84 32.85 11.04
CA HIS A 2 36.87 31.61 10.25
C HIS A 2 37.62 31.84 8.90
N PRO A 3 38.27 30.80 8.33
CA PRO A 3 39.22 30.95 7.22
C PRO A 3 38.56 30.95 5.82
N SER A 4 37.47 31.68 5.58
CA SER A 4 36.94 31.91 4.23
C SER A 4 37.49 33.22 3.63
N LEU A 5 38.78 33.20 3.30
CA LEU A 5 39.59 34.33 2.78
C LEU A 5 39.16 34.89 1.40
N GLN A 6 38.01 34.51 0.84
CA GLN A 6 37.62 34.83 -0.55
C GLN A 6 36.31 35.63 -0.73
N LEU A 7 35.52 35.86 0.31
CA LEU A 7 34.28 36.65 0.19
C LEU A 7 34.40 37.98 0.93
N ARG A 8 35.12 38.95 0.36
CA ARG A 8 35.28 40.27 0.99
C ARG A 8 34.28 41.26 0.41
N LEU A 9 33.55 41.98 1.26
CA LEU A 9 32.70 43.10 0.81
C LEU A 9 33.49 44.17 0.05
N THR A 10 34.82 44.25 0.23
CA THR A 10 35.69 45.12 -0.56
C THR A 10 35.70 44.78 -2.06
N ASP A 11 35.38 43.55 -2.43
CA ASP A 11 35.35 43.10 -3.83
C ASP A 11 34.20 43.74 -4.62
N LEU A 12 33.16 44.25 -3.93
CA LEU A 12 32.08 45.03 -4.54
C LEU A 12 32.58 46.29 -5.26
N ARG A 13 33.78 46.80 -4.91
CA ARG A 13 34.42 47.94 -5.60
C ARG A 13 34.71 47.67 -7.07
N ARG A 14 34.86 46.39 -7.45
CA ARG A 14 35.16 45.91 -8.80
C ARG A 14 33.92 45.75 -9.68
N LEU A 15 32.71 45.91 -9.14
CA LEU A 15 31.46 45.87 -9.91
C LEU A 15 31.33 47.10 -10.82
N PRO A 16 30.59 47.00 -11.95
CA PRO A 16 30.19 48.14 -12.75
C PRO A 16 29.52 49.22 -11.90
N ALA A 17 29.74 50.50 -12.21
CA ALA A 17 29.31 51.61 -11.35
C ALA A 17 27.81 51.57 -10.97
N SER A 18 26.95 51.21 -11.92
CA SER A 18 25.50 51.07 -11.71
C SER A 18 25.14 49.97 -10.71
N ILE A 19 25.84 48.85 -10.73
CA ILE A 19 25.62 47.71 -9.81
C ILE A 19 26.31 47.95 -8.47
N ARG A 20 27.49 48.58 -8.48
CA ARG A 20 28.22 48.95 -7.27
C ARG A 20 27.42 49.88 -6.38
N LEU A 21 26.71 50.85 -6.95
CA LEU A 21 25.83 51.75 -6.19
C LEU A 21 24.71 50.96 -5.49
N LEU A 22 24.03 50.09 -6.23
CA LEU A 22 22.96 49.23 -5.67
C LEU A 22 23.50 48.30 -4.56
N ALA A 23 24.64 47.65 -4.81
CA ALA A 23 25.28 46.78 -3.81
C ALA A 23 25.72 47.57 -2.56
N SER A 24 26.23 48.79 -2.74
CA SER A 24 26.64 49.65 -1.61
C SER A 24 25.43 50.09 -0.80
N ASN A 25 24.34 50.51 -1.45
CA ASN A 25 23.08 50.86 -0.79
C ASN A 25 22.51 49.68 0.00
N ALA A 26 22.59 48.47 -0.56
CA ALA A 26 22.11 47.27 0.11
C ALA A 26 22.90 46.94 1.39
N VAL A 27 24.20 47.23 1.45
CA VAL A 27 25.06 46.93 2.62
C VAL A 27 25.08 48.07 3.64
N GLN A 28 25.17 49.31 3.20
CA GLN A 28 25.45 50.48 4.05
C GLN A 28 24.22 51.08 4.69
N LEU A 29 23.07 51.00 4.01
CA LEU A 29 21.83 51.52 4.58
C LEU A 29 21.32 50.59 5.68
N PRO A 30 20.67 51.13 6.73
CA PRO A 30 19.96 50.29 7.68
C PRO A 30 19.05 49.37 6.90
N TRP A 31 19.13 48.10 7.24
CA TRP A 31 18.43 46.99 6.61
C TRP A 31 16.90 47.12 6.68
N GLN A 32 16.40 47.99 7.55
CA GLN A 32 15.00 48.39 7.70
C GLN A 32 14.54 49.40 6.62
N THR A 33 15.45 49.99 5.85
CA THR A 33 15.12 51.02 4.86
C THR A 33 14.60 50.44 3.55
N GLN A 34 13.57 51.08 2.99
CA GLN A 34 12.99 50.73 1.68
C GLN A 34 14.04 50.75 0.55
N ASN A 35 15.04 51.63 0.63
CA ASN A 35 16.11 51.76 -0.36
C ASN A 35 17.06 50.55 -0.37
N SER A 36 17.35 49.97 0.80
CA SER A 36 18.16 48.73 0.91
C SER A 36 17.42 47.55 0.26
N LYS A 37 16.13 47.39 0.61
CA LYS A 37 15.22 46.39 0.00
C LYS A 37 15.16 46.55 -1.52
N GLN A 38 14.88 47.75 -2.02
CA GLN A 38 14.72 48.01 -3.45
C GLN A 38 16.01 47.71 -4.23
N SER A 39 17.17 48.01 -3.64
CA SER A 39 18.46 47.74 -4.28
C SER A 39 18.68 46.25 -4.52
N ILE A 40 18.32 45.39 -3.56
CA ILE A 40 18.38 43.93 -3.71
C ILE A 40 17.38 43.42 -4.75
N VAL A 41 16.15 43.94 -4.75
CA VAL A 41 15.13 43.59 -5.76
C VAL A 41 15.63 43.88 -7.17
N VAL A 42 16.21 45.07 -7.40
CA VAL A 42 16.73 45.46 -8.72
C VAL A 42 17.91 44.56 -9.13
N ILE A 43 18.82 44.22 -8.21
CA ILE A 43 19.92 43.29 -8.53
C ILE A 43 19.36 41.91 -8.90
N LEU A 44 18.39 41.39 -8.15
CA LEU A 44 17.75 40.09 -8.43
C LEU A 44 17.07 40.09 -9.80
N GLN A 45 16.30 41.13 -10.14
CA GLN A 45 15.65 41.27 -11.44
C GLN A 45 16.69 41.23 -12.57
N LYS A 46 17.81 41.93 -12.42
CA LYS A 46 18.91 41.90 -13.40
C LYS A 46 19.59 40.53 -13.50
N LEU A 47 19.72 39.81 -12.40
CA LEU A 47 20.22 38.42 -12.39
C LEU A 47 19.28 37.49 -13.15
N GLN A 48 17.98 37.55 -12.87
CA GLN A 48 16.96 36.71 -13.49
C GLN A 48 16.81 36.99 -15.00
N ALA A 49 16.95 38.25 -15.40
CA ALA A 49 16.95 38.68 -16.80
C ALA A 49 18.28 38.40 -17.53
N ASN A 50 19.31 37.85 -16.85
CA ASN A 50 20.66 37.64 -17.38
C ASN A 50 21.33 38.92 -17.93
N GLU A 51 21.00 40.09 -17.37
CA GLU A 51 21.55 41.37 -17.77
C GLU A 51 22.95 41.64 -17.17
N LEU A 52 23.39 40.82 -16.21
CA LEU A 52 24.66 40.99 -15.54
C LEU A 52 25.76 40.14 -16.21
N PRO A 53 26.94 40.72 -16.49
CA PRO A 53 28.08 39.96 -16.99
C PRO A 53 28.46 38.83 -16.04
N ARG A 54 28.84 37.66 -16.58
CA ARG A 54 29.29 36.50 -15.76
C ARG A 54 30.43 36.84 -14.79
N SER A 55 31.30 37.78 -15.16
CA SER A 55 32.39 38.28 -14.30
C SER A 55 31.92 39.01 -13.05
N CYS A 56 30.66 39.49 -13.01
CA CYS A 56 30.08 40.16 -11.86
C CYS A 56 29.51 39.20 -10.82
N LEU A 57 29.13 37.97 -11.21
CA LEU A 57 28.43 37.03 -10.33
C LEU A 57 29.25 36.63 -9.09
N PRO A 58 30.55 36.27 -9.21
CA PRO A 58 31.36 35.94 -8.04
C PRO A 58 31.52 37.13 -7.09
N LEU A 59 31.56 38.35 -7.64
CA LEU A 59 31.71 39.58 -6.86
C LEU A 59 30.44 39.93 -6.06
N LEU A 60 29.28 39.38 -6.43
CA LEU A 60 28.01 39.59 -5.72
C LEU A 60 27.76 38.57 -4.60
N VAL A 61 28.49 37.45 -4.57
CA VAL A 61 28.36 36.45 -3.50
C VAL A 61 28.58 37.07 -2.10
N PRO A 62 29.64 37.87 -1.84
CA PRO A 62 29.86 38.48 -0.53
C PRO A 62 28.72 39.38 -0.06
N LEU A 63 28.05 40.08 -1.00
CA LEU A 63 26.90 40.92 -0.70
C LEU A 63 25.78 40.09 -0.09
N PHE A 64 25.28 39.09 -0.83
CA PHE A 64 24.15 38.29 -0.37
C PHE A 64 24.50 37.46 0.86
N PHE A 65 25.74 36.96 0.93
CA PHE A 65 26.26 36.23 2.07
C PHE A 65 26.21 37.03 3.38
N SER A 66 26.51 38.33 3.32
CA SER A 66 26.42 39.24 4.48
C SER A 66 24.98 39.54 4.90
N ILE A 67 24.02 39.47 3.97
CA ILE A 67 22.61 39.79 4.24
C ILE A 67 21.91 38.60 4.88
N ILE A 68 22.22 37.38 4.45
CA ILE A 68 21.62 36.14 4.98
C ILE A 68 22.29 35.67 6.28
N ASP A 69 23.05 36.54 6.95
CA ASP A 69 23.66 36.24 8.24
C ASP A 69 22.62 35.88 9.31
N GLU A 70 22.94 34.91 10.16
CA GLU A 70 22.04 34.41 11.21
C GLU A 70 21.70 35.49 12.24
N SER A 71 22.56 36.49 12.45
CA SER A 71 22.24 37.62 13.34
C SER A 71 21.00 38.41 12.91
N ASN A 72 20.65 38.39 11.62
CA ASN A 72 19.44 39.05 11.11
C ASN A 72 18.15 38.26 11.43
N ILE A 73 18.26 36.97 11.75
CA ILE A 73 17.12 36.11 12.13
C ILE A 73 16.56 36.56 13.48
N SER A 74 17.41 36.94 14.43
CA SER A 74 16.99 37.33 15.79
C SER A 74 15.96 38.47 15.76
N TYR A 75 16.05 39.34 14.76
CA TYR A 75 15.08 40.41 14.59
C TYR A 75 13.73 39.95 14.05
N LEU A 76 13.71 38.95 13.17
CA LEU A 76 12.44 38.39 12.72
C LEU A 76 11.68 37.72 13.87
N ARG A 77 12.40 37.15 14.84
CA ARG A 77 11.80 36.59 16.06
C ARG A 77 11.22 37.64 17.00
N ASN A 78 11.75 38.87 16.98
CA ASN A 78 11.31 39.97 17.84
C ASN A 78 10.32 40.92 17.12
N PHE A 79 9.40 40.37 16.32
CA PHE A 79 8.44 41.15 15.51
C PHE A 79 7.65 42.20 16.31
N ALA A 80 7.25 41.87 17.54
CA ALA A 80 6.45 42.75 18.40
C ALA A 80 7.15 44.08 18.72
N GLU A 81 8.48 44.15 18.66
CA GLU A 81 9.27 45.30 19.09
C GLU A 81 9.57 46.29 17.96
N HIS A 82 9.45 45.88 16.70
CA HIS A 82 10.04 46.58 15.56
C HIS A 82 9.06 47.08 14.49
N GLY A 83 7.79 46.69 14.57
CA GLY A 83 6.74 47.13 13.64
C GLY A 83 6.75 46.42 12.28
N VAL A 84 5.58 46.41 11.62
CA VAL A 84 5.31 45.59 10.42
C VAL A 84 6.16 45.98 9.20
N ASP A 85 6.40 47.28 8.97
CA ASP A 85 7.11 47.75 7.78
C ASP A 85 8.60 47.43 7.80
N ALA A 86 9.24 47.58 8.96
CA ALA A 86 10.64 47.24 9.14
C ALA A 86 10.85 45.73 9.05
N TYR A 87 9.91 44.96 9.58
CA TYR A 87 9.84 43.51 9.47
C TYR A 87 9.72 43.03 8.01
N ASN A 88 8.74 43.56 7.26
CA ASN A 88 8.56 43.28 5.83
C ASN A 88 9.83 43.65 5.03
N SER A 89 10.46 44.78 5.36
CA SER A 89 11.69 45.21 4.70
C SER A 89 12.85 44.24 4.92
N CYS A 90 13.03 43.76 6.16
CA CYS A 90 14.02 42.74 6.48
C CYS A 90 13.75 41.42 5.74
N PHE A 91 12.53 40.90 5.88
CA PHE A 91 12.15 39.62 5.29
C PHE A 91 12.34 39.60 3.78
N VAL A 92 11.78 40.59 3.06
CA VAL A 92 11.88 40.66 1.59
C VAL A 92 13.33 40.84 1.15
N ARG A 93 14.13 41.61 1.90
CA ARG A 93 15.56 41.77 1.62
C ARG A 93 16.31 40.43 1.76
N SER A 94 16.05 39.66 2.81
CA SER A 94 16.70 38.37 3.05
C SER A 94 16.26 37.31 2.04
N VAL A 95 14.96 37.16 1.79
CA VAL A 95 14.41 36.18 0.83
C VAL A 95 14.91 36.44 -0.59
N ASN A 96 14.92 37.70 -1.02
CA ASN A 96 15.47 38.05 -2.33
C ASN A 96 16.99 37.84 -2.41
N SER A 97 17.70 37.97 -1.28
CA SER A 97 19.14 37.66 -1.23
C SER A 97 19.40 36.16 -1.37
N ILE A 98 18.57 35.30 -0.74
CA ILE A 98 18.64 33.84 -0.92
C ILE A 98 18.31 33.48 -2.37
N SER A 99 17.27 34.08 -2.95
CA SER A 99 16.86 33.87 -4.35
C SER A 99 17.95 34.30 -5.34
N ALA A 100 18.60 35.43 -5.07
CA ALA A 100 19.71 35.93 -5.87
C ALA A 100 20.93 35.01 -5.76
N MET A 101 21.20 34.49 -4.56
CA MET A 101 22.25 33.50 -4.34
C MET A 101 21.99 32.23 -5.16
N SER A 102 20.77 31.69 -5.10
CA SER A 102 20.37 30.55 -5.92
C SER A 102 20.59 30.79 -7.43
N SER A 103 20.22 31.99 -7.90
CA SER A 103 20.41 32.40 -9.30
C SER A 103 21.88 32.47 -9.70
N ILE A 104 22.75 32.95 -8.80
CA ILE A 104 24.21 32.96 -9.00
C ILE A 104 24.75 31.53 -9.05
N LEU A 105 24.37 30.66 -8.12
CA LEU A 105 24.86 29.27 -8.06
C LEU A 105 24.53 28.47 -9.32
N LYS A 106 23.41 28.78 -9.98
CA LYS A 106 23.03 28.19 -11.28
C LYS A 106 24.06 28.50 -12.38
N GLN A 107 24.76 29.63 -12.30
CA GLN A 107 25.67 30.14 -13.34
C GLN A 107 27.14 30.09 -12.93
N HIS A 108 27.42 30.05 -11.63
CA HIS A 108 28.75 30.10 -11.05
C HIS A 108 28.80 29.33 -9.74
N GLN A 109 29.58 28.25 -9.71
CA GLN A 109 29.82 27.47 -8.51
C GLN A 109 30.93 28.14 -7.67
N PRO A 110 30.66 28.52 -6.40
CA PRO A 110 31.66 29.10 -5.51
C PRO A 110 32.64 28.02 -5.03
N VAL A 111 33.76 28.45 -4.47
CA VAL A 111 34.78 27.54 -3.90
C VAL A 111 34.19 26.73 -2.75
N LEU A 112 34.60 25.46 -2.66
CA LEU A 112 34.08 24.43 -1.76
C LEU A 112 33.84 24.91 -0.31
N ALA A 113 34.81 25.56 0.32
CA ALA A 113 34.69 26.03 1.71
C ALA A 113 33.56 27.06 1.92
N ALA A 114 33.25 27.87 0.90
CA ALA A 114 32.15 28.83 0.96
C ALA A 114 30.78 28.16 0.81
N GLN A 115 30.71 26.95 0.22
CA GLN A 115 29.45 26.22 0.04
C GLN A 115 28.89 25.72 1.37
N THR A 116 29.73 25.14 2.23
CA THR A 116 29.31 24.68 3.57
C THR A 116 28.84 25.83 4.44
N GLU A 117 29.60 26.94 4.48
CA GLU A 117 29.22 28.12 5.26
C GLU A 117 27.93 28.77 4.70
N LEU A 118 27.77 28.79 3.38
CA LEU A 118 26.54 29.26 2.74
C LEU A 118 25.35 28.38 3.10
N TRP A 119 25.49 27.06 3.07
CA TRP A 119 24.42 26.15 3.47
C TRP A 119 23.99 26.40 4.90
N ASN A 120 24.92 26.47 5.86
CA ASN A 120 24.58 26.65 7.27
C ASN A 120 23.72 27.91 7.48
N ARG A 121 24.07 29.01 6.81
CA ARG A 121 23.28 30.26 6.84
C ARG A 121 21.89 30.07 6.23
N VAL A 122 21.81 29.51 5.02
CA VAL A 122 20.52 29.28 4.34
C VAL A 122 19.64 28.29 5.10
N TRP A 123 20.24 27.31 5.77
CA TRP A 123 19.55 26.33 6.58
C TRP A 123 18.92 26.97 7.82
N ALA A 124 19.64 27.83 8.54
CA ALA A 124 19.08 28.59 9.66
C ALA A 124 17.85 29.41 9.22
N TRP A 125 17.91 30.02 8.02
CA TRP A 125 16.76 30.69 7.43
C TRP A 125 15.61 29.72 7.11
N ALA A 126 15.87 28.57 6.50
CA ALA A 126 14.83 27.58 6.21
C ALA A 126 14.11 27.10 7.48
N GLN A 127 14.84 26.87 8.58
CA GLN A 127 14.26 26.48 9.87
C GLN A 127 13.33 27.55 10.44
N VAL A 128 13.76 28.81 10.42
CA VAL A 128 12.96 29.93 10.95
C VAL A 128 11.73 30.20 10.08
N LEU A 129 11.88 30.07 8.75
CA LEU A 129 10.76 30.21 7.83
C LEU A 129 9.71 29.12 8.06
N ASP A 130 10.12 27.88 8.31
CA ASP A 130 9.19 26.79 8.68
C ASP A 130 8.54 27.04 10.04
N GLU A 131 9.34 27.39 11.06
CA GLU A 131 8.89 27.62 12.45
C GLU A 131 7.86 28.75 12.55
N LEU A 132 8.12 29.87 11.86
CA LEU A 132 7.34 31.08 12.02
C LEU A 132 6.24 31.25 10.97
N ARG A 133 6.13 30.38 9.95
CA ARG A 133 5.26 30.58 8.78
C ARG A 133 3.84 31.04 9.12
N GLU A 134 3.20 30.44 10.12
CA GLU A 134 1.82 30.73 10.53
C GLU A 134 1.68 32.04 11.31
N GLN A 135 2.79 32.53 11.85
CA GLN A 135 2.88 33.77 12.62
C GLN A 135 3.27 34.96 11.75
N LEU A 136 3.79 34.71 10.54
CA LEU A 136 4.24 35.79 9.67
C LEU A 136 3.05 36.44 8.94
N PRO A 137 2.98 37.77 8.87
CA PRO A 137 1.93 38.49 8.16
C PRO A 137 2.18 38.50 6.63
N PHE A 138 2.67 37.40 6.07
CA PHE A 138 2.93 37.25 4.63
C PHE A 138 1.93 36.27 4.03
N ASP A 139 1.61 36.48 2.75
CA ASP A 139 0.79 35.53 2.02
C ASP A 139 1.54 34.22 1.75
N ASP A 140 0.77 33.18 1.46
CA ASP A 140 1.29 31.85 1.14
C ASP A 140 2.26 31.89 -0.04
N PHE A 141 2.01 32.75 -1.03
CA PHE A 141 2.86 32.88 -2.21
C PHE A 141 4.27 33.35 -1.85
N MET A 142 4.40 34.36 -0.98
CA MET A 142 5.70 34.83 -0.49
C MET A 142 6.42 33.75 0.32
N MET A 143 5.70 33.00 1.15
CA MET A 143 6.29 31.92 1.95
C MET A 143 6.76 30.73 1.10
N VAL A 144 5.97 30.33 0.10
CA VAL A 144 6.35 29.31 -0.89
C VAL A 144 7.63 29.72 -1.60
N ASN A 145 7.71 30.96 -2.10
CA ASN A 145 8.90 31.47 -2.77
C ASN A 145 10.14 31.48 -1.84
N ALA A 146 9.97 31.87 -0.58
CA ALA A 146 11.05 31.93 0.39
C ALA A 146 11.66 30.55 0.67
N LEU A 147 10.80 29.56 0.98
CA LEU A 147 11.23 28.18 1.21
C LEU A 147 11.82 27.56 -0.07
N SER A 148 11.19 27.78 -1.22
CA SER A 148 11.68 27.36 -2.54
C SER A 148 13.09 27.87 -2.83
N ALA A 149 13.37 29.14 -2.51
CA ALA A 149 14.70 29.73 -2.67
C ALA A 149 15.75 29.00 -1.82
N CYS A 150 15.45 28.68 -0.56
CA CYS A 150 16.33 27.89 0.31
C CYS A 150 16.62 26.51 -0.28
N TYR A 151 15.59 25.80 -0.74
CA TYR A 151 15.73 24.49 -1.36
C TYR A 151 16.46 24.52 -2.70
N ASN A 152 16.35 25.61 -3.45
CA ASN A 152 17.11 25.77 -4.68
C ASN A 152 18.60 25.95 -4.40
N VAL A 153 18.97 26.67 -3.33
CA VAL A 153 20.39 26.73 -2.89
C VAL A 153 20.89 25.33 -2.53
N PHE A 154 20.13 24.57 -1.73
CA PHE A 154 20.45 23.18 -1.41
C PHE A 154 20.70 22.35 -2.68
N LYS A 155 19.76 22.40 -3.62
CA LYS A 155 19.84 21.64 -4.88
C LYS A 155 21.12 21.99 -5.65
N ARG A 156 21.46 23.27 -5.77
CA ARG A 156 22.65 23.72 -6.52
C ARG A 156 23.97 23.34 -5.86
N ILE A 157 24.02 23.31 -4.53
CA ILE A 157 25.21 22.83 -3.81
C ILE A 157 25.33 21.30 -3.96
N GLY A 158 24.21 20.58 -3.97
CA GLY A 158 24.18 19.12 -4.07
C GLY A 158 24.25 18.51 -5.47
N GLU A 159 24.21 19.32 -6.54
CA GLU A 159 24.22 18.86 -7.95
C GLU A 159 25.58 18.29 -8.40
N ASP A 160 26.69 18.76 -7.82
CA ASP A 160 28.01 18.17 -8.04
C ASP A 160 28.21 17.05 -7.00
N HIS A 161 28.53 15.82 -7.43
CA HIS A 161 28.80 14.63 -6.61
C HIS A 161 29.97 14.80 -5.61
N THR A 162 29.84 15.77 -4.73
CA THR A 162 30.84 16.24 -3.81
C THR A 162 30.64 15.58 -2.45
N PRO A 163 31.71 15.40 -1.66
CA PRO A 163 31.60 14.93 -0.29
C PRO A 163 30.60 15.73 0.56
N HIS A 164 30.38 17.01 0.25
CA HIS A 164 29.42 17.85 0.98
C HIS A 164 27.96 17.50 0.77
N LYS A 165 27.57 16.87 -0.36
CA LYS A 165 26.20 16.34 -0.46
C LYS A 165 25.91 15.44 0.74
N GLN A 166 26.89 14.71 1.25
CA GLN A 166 26.69 13.87 2.44
C GLN A 166 26.51 14.67 3.73
N ASP A 167 27.24 15.77 3.90
CA ASP A 167 27.18 16.67 5.06
C ASP A 167 25.86 17.46 5.09
N LEU A 168 25.40 17.93 3.93
CA LEU A 168 24.11 18.60 3.80
C LEU A 168 22.98 17.64 4.22
N LEU A 169 23.06 16.39 3.80
CA LEU A 169 22.08 15.35 4.08
C LEU A 169 22.13 14.76 5.49
N SER A 170 23.19 15.03 6.24
CA SER A 170 23.29 14.73 7.66
C SER A 170 22.92 15.95 8.53
N THR A 171 22.47 17.06 7.91
CA THR A 171 22.02 18.24 8.66
C THR A 171 20.83 17.86 9.55
N PRO A 172 20.93 18.03 10.89
CA PRO A 172 19.87 17.64 11.82
C PRO A 172 18.54 18.34 11.52
N GLY A 173 17.44 17.56 11.52
CA GLY A 173 16.10 18.08 11.28
C GLY A 173 15.80 18.48 9.83
N PHE A 174 16.73 18.27 8.89
CA PHE A 174 16.54 18.58 7.48
C PHE A 174 15.29 17.93 6.89
N TYR A 175 15.14 16.61 7.09
CA TYR A 175 14.00 15.88 6.57
C TYR A 175 12.70 16.21 7.29
N ARG A 176 12.76 16.63 8.56
CA ARG A 176 11.59 17.10 9.31
C ARG A 176 11.02 18.39 8.70
N VAL A 177 11.88 19.36 8.41
CA VAL A 177 11.47 20.60 7.73
C VAL A 177 11.00 20.31 6.31
N LEU A 178 11.64 19.36 5.60
CA LEU A 178 11.12 18.91 4.30
C LEU A 178 9.72 18.30 4.44
N GLY A 179 9.44 17.45 5.41
CA GLY A 179 8.09 16.89 5.60
C GLY A 179 7.03 17.98 5.76
N ARG A 180 7.30 18.97 6.63
CA ARG A 180 6.41 20.11 6.91
C ARG A 180 6.22 21.04 5.71
N SER A 181 7.29 21.32 4.98
CA SER A 181 7.22 22.14 3.76
C SER A 181 6.45 21.44 2.64
N TRP A 182 6.53 20.11 2.55
CA TRP A 182 5.78 19.36 1.54
C TRP A 182 4.28 19.48 1.78
N GLU A 183 3.85 19.28 3.02
CA GLU A 183 2.46 19.48 3.42
C GLU A 183 1.99 20.92 3.13
N PHE A 184 2.82 21.91 3.47
CA PHE A 184 2.53 23.32 3.21
C PHE A 184 2.39 23.60 1.70
N PHE A 185 3.32 23.13 0.86
CA PHE A 185 3.24 23.33 -0.60
C PHE A 185 2.02 22.62 -1.22
N LEU A 186 1.63 21.46 -0.68
CA LEU A 186 0.39 20.79 -1.07
C LEU A 186 -0.86 21.58 -0.72
N ALA A 187 -0.88 22.24 0.44
CA ALA A 187 -1.97 23.11 0.85
C ALA A 187 -2.07 24.36 -0.04
N CYS A 188 -0.93 24.93 -0.44
CA CYS A 188 -0.85 26.13 -1.29
C CYS A 188 -1.06 25.85 -2.79
N GLY A 189 -1.04 24.58 -3.21
CA GLY A 189 -1.10 24.21 -4.62
C GLY A 189 0.19 24.55 -5.40
N ALA A 190 1.33 24.57 -4.72
CA ALA A 190 2.63 24.95 -5.24
C ALA A 190 3.32 23.79 -6.00
N ASP A 191 2.76 23.40 -7.16
CA ASP A 191 3.17 22.20 -7.88
C ASP A 191 4.63 22.21 -8.38
N GLU A 192 5.26 23.38 -8.56
CA GLU A 192 6.68 23.47 -8.99
C GLU A 192 7.60 23.10 -7.83
N GLU A 193 7.28 23.63 -6.66
CA GLU A 193 8.01 23.42 -5.42
C GLU A 193 7.85 22.00 -4.92
N ILE A 194 6.65 21.41 -5.04
CA ILE A 194 6.44 19.99 -4.76
C ILE A 194 7.34 19.14 -5.67
N ALA A 195 7.36 19.40 -6.99
CA ALA A 195 8.23 18.65 -7.90
C ALA A 195 9.72 18.81 -7.56
N GLN A 196 10.15 20.03 -7.20
CA GLN A 196 11.51 20.30 -6.76
C GLN A 196 11.86 19.52 -5.48
N MET A 197 10.95 19.49 -4.50
CA MET A 197 11.14 18.73 -3.26
C MET A 197 11.21 17.24 -3.53
N SER A 198 10.37 16.70 -4.40
CA SER A 198 10.42 15.28 -4.74
C SER A 198 11.77 14.90 -5.37
N VAL A 199 12.35 15.77 -6.21
CA VAL A 199 13.72 15.58 -6.75
C VAL A 199 14.77 15.59 -5.64
N ILE A 200 14.65 16.49 -4.66
CA ILE A 200 15.53 16.51 -3.49
C ILE A 200 15.40 15.19 -2.73
N LEU A 201 14.19 14.69 -2.48
CA LEU A 201 13.95 13.44 -1.75
C LEU A 201 14.46 12.20 -2.51
N TYR A 202 14.36 12.20 -3.83
CA TYR A 202 14.93 11.15 -4.66
C TYR A 202 16.46 11.11 -4.55
N ALA A 203 17.11 12.27 -4.52
CA ALA A 203 18.57 12.35 -4.49
C ALA A 203 19.19 11.84 -3.17
N VAL A 204 18.37 11.51 -2.16
CA VAL A 204 18.77 11.38 -0.74
C VAL A 204 18.17 10.16 -0.05
N SER A 205 17.28 9.43 -0.74
CA SER A 205 16.44 8.37 -0.20
C SER A 205 17.18 7.08 0.17
N GLU A 206 18.47 6.95 -0.16
CA GLU A 206 19.29 5.77 0.19
C GLU A 206 19.75 5.72 1.66
N ARG A 207 19.25 6.60 2.55
CA ARG A 207 19.76 6.74 3.93
C ARG A 207 18.81 6.21 5.01
N PRO A 208 19.33 5.52 6.05
CA PRO A 208 18.51 4.87 7.07
C PRO A 208 17.76 5.81 8.03
N HIS A 209 18.23 7.03 8.26
CA HIS A 209 17.58 8.00 9.18
C HIS A 209 16.58 8.94 8.50
N PHE A 210 16.54 8.93 7.17
CA PHE A 210 15.69 9.80 6.36
C PHE A 210 14.20 9.66 6.72
N PHE A 211 13.74 8.41 6.84
CA PHE A 211 12.31 8.11 6.96
C PHE A 211 11.73 8.58 8.30
N GLY A 212 12.46 8.43 9.41
CA GLY A 212 11.97 8.82 10.74
C GLY A 212 11.73 10.33 10.84
N ASP A 213 12.74 11.13 10.50
CA ASP A 213 12.64 12.60 10.51
C ASP A 213 11.58 13.11 9.53
N LEU A 214 11.52 12.54 8.32
CA LEU A 214 10.49 12.91 7.33
C LEU A 214 9.08 12.60 7.85
N THR A 215 8.90 11.43 8.46
CA THR A 215 7.62 11.01 9.06
C THR A 215 7.21 11.96 10.17
N GLU A 216 8.12 12.33 11.07
CA GLU A 216 7.84 13.32 12.12
C GLU A 216 7.47 14.68 11.53
N GLY A 217 8.18 15.12 10.49
CA GLY A 217 7.92 16.37 9.77
C GLY A 217 6.54 16.41 9.15
N ALA A 218 6.11 15.32 8.53
CA ALA A 218 4.81 15.23 7.89
C ALA A 218 3.65 15.03 8.89
N GLY A 219 3.88 15.02 10.20
CA GLY A 219 2.83 14.82 11.21
C GLY A 219 2.62 13.36 11.63
N GLY A 220 3.64 12.52 11.51
CA GLY A 220 3.60 11.10 11.81
C GLY A 220 3.30 10.23 10.58
N VAL A 221 3.08 8.94 10.81
CA VAL A 221 2.88 7.94 9.75
C VAL A 221 1.65 8.28 8.88
N ASN A 222 0.54 8.67 9.52
CA ASN A 222 -0.68 9.10 8.82
C ASN A 222 -0.46 10.35 7.98
N GLY A 223 0.25 11.33 8.53
CA GLY A 223 0.51 12.57 7.80
C GLY A 223 1.42 12.35 6.58
N LEU A 224 2.47 11.53 6.70
CA LEU A 224 3.32 11.16 5.56
C LEU A 224 2.52 10.39 4.50
N ALA A 225 1.70 9.42 4.91
CA ALA A 225 0.81 8.68 4.02
C ALA A 225 -0.17 9.62 3.27
N SER A 226 -0.75 10.60 3.97
CA SER A 226 -1.62 11.62 3.37
C SER A 226 -0.88 12.50 2.36
N VAL A 227 0.29 13.01 2.71
CA VAL A 227 1.12 13.87 1.86
C VAL A 227 1.51 13.15 0.56
N LEU A 228 2.00 11.91 0.65
CA LEU A 228 2.40 11.13 -0.51
C LEU A 228 1.19 10.80 -1.40
N THR A 229 0.09 10.34 -0.82
CA THR A 229 -1.12 9.99 -1.58
C THR A 229 -1.77 11.23 -2.23
N ARG A 230 -1.83 12.37 -1.54
CA ARG A 230 -2.30 13.64 -2.11
C ARG A 230 -1.40 14.11 -3.25
N THR A 231 -0.08 13.97 -3.10
CA THR A 231 0.88 14.33 -4.17
C THR A 231 0.65 13.49 -5.41
N LEU A 232 0.54 12.17 -5.26
CA LEU A 232 0.23 11.26 -6.36
C LEU A 232 -1.12 11.58 -7.01
N ARG A 233 -2.14 11.91 -6.21
CA ARG A 233 -3.47 12.28 -6.72
C ARG A 233 -3.43 13.55 -7.57
N ARG A 234 -2.61 14.55 -7.20
CA ARG A 234 -2.43 15.79 -7.99
C ARG A 234 -1.78 15.53 -9.35
N SER A 235 -1.00 14.47 -9.49
CA SER A 235 -0.43 14.09 -10.79
C SER A 235 -1.50 13.65 -11.80
N ILE A 236 -2.68 13.21 -11.35
CA ILE A 236 -3.77 12.69 -12.19
C ILE A 236 -4.71 13.83 -12.59
N ILE A 237 -4.77 14.16 -13.88
CA ILE A 237 -5.81 15.04 -14.43
C ILE A 237 -7.09 14.23 -14.70
N HIS A 238 -6.93 13.06 -15.31
CA HIS A 238 -7.99 12.11 -15.60
C HIS A 238 -7.38 10.71 -15.73
N PRO A 239 -7.95 9.65 -15.12
CA PRO A 239 -7.36 8.31 -15.12
C PRO A 239 -7.07 7.76 -16.52
N ASP A 240 -7.91 8.07 -17.51
CA ASP A 240 -7.78 7.59 -18.89
C ASP A 240 -7.11 8.58 -19.86
N LYS A 241 -6.48 9.66 -19.36
CA LYS A 241 -5.76 10.61 -20.22
C LYS A 241 -4.25 10.51 -19.98
N PRO A 242 -3.43 10.82 -21.00
CA PRO A 242 -1.99 10.89 -20.82
C PRO A 242 -1.59 11.86 -19.70
N LEU A 243 -0.57 11.49 -18.93
CA LEU A 243 0.00 12.39 -17.93
C LEU A 243 0.78 13.52 -18.64
N PRO A 244 0.71 14.76 -18.16
CA PRO A 244 1.60 15.80 -18.66
C PRO A 244 3.04 15.52 -18.20
N PRO A 245 4.08 15.89 -18.97
CA PRO A 245 5.49 15.63 -18.62
C PRO A 245 5.88 16.04 -17.21
N ARG A 246 5.33 17.15 -16.72
CA ARG A 246 5.56 17.67 -15.37
C ARG A 246 5.05 16.73 -14.27
N SER A 247 3.90 16.07 -14.48
CA SER A 247 3.33 15.12 -13.51
C SER A 247 4.17 13.85 -13.38
N ILE A 248 4.93 13.48 -14.42
CA ILE A 248 5.76 12.27 -14.39
C ILE A 248 6.96 12.46 -13.49
N ALA A 249 7.64 13.60 -13.57
CA ALA A 249 8.76 13.90 -12.69
C ALA A 249 8.33 13.84 -11.21
N LEU A 250 7.16 14.41 -10.92
CA LEU A 250 6.54 14.36 -9.59
C LEU A 250 6.21 12.92 -9.18
N LEU A 251 5.61 12.15 -10.08
CA LEU A 251 5.23 10.77 -9.89
C LEU A 251 6.44 9.88 -9.58
N THR A 252 7.48 9.91 -10.43
CA THR A 252 8.70 9.11 -10.29
C THR A 252 9.29 9.24 -8.91
N CYS A 253 9.51 10.48 -8.46
CA CYS A 253 10.12 10.74 -7.16
C CYS A 253 9.22 10.30 -5.99
N THR A 254 7.91 10.51 -6.09
CA THR A 254 6.95 10.14 -5.03
C THR A 254 6.80 8.62 -4.91
N VAL A 255 6.74 7.90 -6.04
CA VAL A 255 6.70 6.43 -6.10
C VAL A 255 7.98 5.84 -5.51
N MET A 256 9.15 6.41 -5.84
CA MET A 256 10.41 6.00 -5.22
C MET A 256 10.38 6.20 -3.71
N CYS A 257 9.88 7.34 -3.20
CA CYS A 257 9.75 7.57 -1.76
C CYS A 257 8.94 6.46 -1.08
N ILE A 258 7.79 6.06 -1.64
CA ILE A 258 6.98 4.93 -1.15
C ILE A 258 7.78 3.62 -1.13
N GLY A 259 8.67 3.43 -2.11
CA GLY A 259 9.60 2.30 -2.12
C GLY A 259 10.50 2.23 -0.89
N TYR A 260 11.06 3.39 -0.52
CA TYR A 260 11.98 3.49 0.61
C TYR A 260 11.28 3.48 1.97
N THR A 261 10.02 3.94 2.06
CA THR A 261 9.23 3.79 3.30
C THR A 261 9.02 2.32 3.65
N GLY A 262 9.10 1.44 2.65
CA GLY A 262 8.68 0.05 2.77
C GLY A 262 7.16 -0.03 2.88
N ILE A 263 6.54 -0.86 2.05
CA ILE A 263 5.12 -1.18 2.19
C ILE A 263 5.00 -2.21 3.32
N ALA A 264 5.32 -1.81 4.55
CA ALA A 264 5.31 -2.66 5.71
C ALA A 264 4.82 -1.88 6.95
N GLY A 265 4.14 -2.59 7.85
CA GLY A 265 3.67 -2.03 9.12
C GLY A 265 2.59 -0.96 8.96
N ASP A 266 2.60 0.01 9.88
CA ASP A 266 1.55 1.01 10.07
C ASP A 266 1.41 1.97 8.87
N TYR A 267 2.51 2.26 8.18
CA TYR A 267 2.49 3.14 6.99
C TYR A 267 1.61 2.58 5.87
N ARG A 268 1.63 1.26 5.65
CA ARG A 268 0.81 0.62 4.62
C ARG A 268 -0.67 0.87 4.88
N ASN A 269 -1.13 0.64 6.11
CA ASN A 269 -2.53 0.78 6.46
C ASN A 269 -2.96 2.25 6.35
N ALA A 270 -2.16 3.17 6.89
CA ALA A 270 -2.38 4.61 6.76
C ALA A 270 -2.46 5.09 5.29
N ALA A 271 -1.58 4.59 4.44
CA ALA A 271 -1.57 4.95 3.02
C ALA A 271 -2.81 4.42 2.29
N CYS A 272 -3.21 3.18 2.56
CA CYS A 272 -4.45 2.64 2.02
C CYS A 272 -5.69 3.41 2.53
N GLU A 273 -5.76 3.77 3.81
CA GLU A 273 -6.84 4.59 4.38
C GLU A 273 -6.96 5.97 3.70
N HIS A 274 -5.85 6.51 3.19
CA HIS A 274 -5.85 7.75 2.39
C HIS A 274 -6.17 7.54 0.90
N GLY A 275 -6.46 6.31 0.47
CA GLY A 275 -6.83 5.92 -0.89
C GLY A 275 -5.63 5.73 -1.83
N LEU A 276 -4.50 5.23 -1.31
CA LEU A 276 -3.30 4.95 -2.13
C LEU A 276 -3.62 3.95 -3.25
N VAL A 277 -4.41 2.91 -2.98
CA VAL A 277 -4.75 1.86 -3.95
C VAL A 277 -5.46 2.47 -5.17
N THR A 278 -6.54 3.23 -4.94
CA THR A 278 -7.26 3.96 -6.00
C THR A 278 -6.32 4.83 -6.82
N VAL A 279 -5.47 5.62 -6.15
CA VAL A 279 -4.55 6.55 -6.80
C VAL A 279 -3.51 5.82 -7.65
N LEU A 280 -2.95 4.71 -7.17
CA LEU A 280 -2.01 3.90 -7.93
C LEU A 280 -2.65 3.28 -9.17
N VAL A 281 -3.89 2.77 -9.07
CA VAL A 281 -4.61 2.21 -10.23
C VAL A 281 -4.88 3.28 -11.29
N HIS A 282 -5.36 4.46 -10.89
CA HIS A 282 -5.59 5.57 -11.81
C HIS A 282 -4.31 6.04 -12.51
N LEU A 283 -3.20 6.14 -11.77
CA LEU A 283 -1.91 6.49 -12.34
C LEU A 283 -1.39 5.42 -13.31
N CYS A 284 -1.58 4.12 -13.00
CA CYS A 284 -1.26 3.03 -13.94
C CYS A 284 -2.05 3.19 -15.25
N ARG A 285 -3.37 3.47 -15.18
CA ARG A 285 -4.19 3.73 -16.38
C ARG A 285 -3.63 4.90 -17.20
N SER A 286 -3.33 6.02 -16.55
CA SER A 286 -2.84 7.22 -17.22
C SER A 286 -1.45 6.99 -17.83
N LEU A 287 -0.55 6.31 -17.12
CA LEU A 287 0.77 5.93 -17.63
C LEU A 287 0.67 5.00 -18.84
N CYS A 288 -0.27 4.04 -18.83
CA CYS A 288 -0.43 3.09 -19.92
C CYS A 288 -0.91 3.74 -21.23
N VAL A 289 -1.59 4.89 -21.18
CA VAL A 289 -2.01 5.63 -22.39
C VAL A 289 -1.04 6.74 -22.79
N SER A 290 0.02 6.96 -22.01
CA SER A 290 0.94 8.06 -22.24
C SER A 290 2.11 7.71 -23.16
N GLU A 291 2.65 8.73 -23.85
CA GLU A 291 3.81 8.60 -24.72
C GLU A 291 5.10 9.02 -24.01
N PHE A 292 5.81 8.06 -23.40
CA PHE A 292 7.00 8.36 -22.58
C PHE A 292 8.26 7.58 -22.96
N PRO A 293 9.46 8.14 -22.70
CA PRO A 293 10.74 7.46 -22.93
C PRO A 293 10.91 6.24 -22.00
N LEU A 294 11.63 5.22 -22.49
CA LEU A 294 11.78 3.91 -21.83
C LEU A 294 12.29 3.97 -20.38
N SER A 295 13.04 5.00 -19.97
CA SER A 295 13.51 5.17 -18.58
C SER A 295 12.37 5.37 -17.57
N GLU A 296 11.19 5.79 -18.02
CA GLU A 296 10.01 5.97 -17.17
C GLU A 296 9.17 4.68 -17.07
N THR A 297 9.51 3.63 -17.84
CA THR A 297 8.85 2.30 -17.74
C THR A 297 9.18 1.57 -16.43
N ASP A 298 10.25 1.98 -15.75
CA ASP A 298 10.59 1.51 -14.40
C ASP A 298 9.58 2.00 -13.35
N VAL A 299 8.97 3.18 -13.55
CA VAL A 299 7.97 3.73 -12.63
C VAL A 299 6.70 2.91 -12.66
N LEU A 300 6.22 2.56 -13.86
CA LEU A 300 5.05 1.69 -14.01
C LEU A 300 5.29 0.30 -13.39
N ASP A 301 6.50 -0.24 -13.55
CA ASP A 301 6.90 -1.50 -12.93
C ASP A 301 6.88 -1.42 -11.40
N LEU A 302 7.42 -0.35 -10.82
CA LEU A 302 7.40 -0.09 -9.38
C LEU A 302 5.96 0.06 -8.87
N MET A 303 5.11 0.78 -9.59
CA MET A 303 3.71 0.95 -9.22
C MET A 303 2.95 -0.37 -9.20
N PHE A 304 3.09 -1.21 -10.23
CA PHE A 304 2.49 -2.55 -10.22
C PHE A 304 3.08 -3.43 -9.10
N LYS A 305 4.39 -3.37 -8.84
CA LYS A 305 5.01 -4.09 -7.72
C LYS A 305 4.44 -3.64 -6.38
N TYR A 306 4.25 -2.34 -6.17
CA TYR A 306 3.68 -1.78 -4.94
C TYR A 306 2.21 -2.14 -4.79
N LEU A 307 1.41 -1.97 -5.84
CA LEU A 307 0.01 -2.38 -5.83
C LEU A 307 -0.13 -3.87 -5.48
N PHE A 308 0.68 -4.73 -6.08
CA PHE A 308 0.69 -6.15 -5.75
C PHE A 308 1.15 -6.40 -4.30
N ALA A 309 2.15 -5.67 -3.79
CA ALA A 309 2.58 -5.76 -2.40
C ALA A 309 1.48 -5.36 -1.40
N LEU A 310 0.60 -4.40 -1.75
CA LEU A 310 -0.55 -4.01 -0.93
C LEU A 310 -1.58 -5.15 -0.81
N PHE A 311 -1.67 -6.02 -1.81
CA PHE A 311 -2.54 -7.21 -1.79
C PHE A 311 -1.98 -8.37 -0.96
N HIS A 312 -0.85 -8.15 -0.28
CA HIS A 312 -0.35 -9.05 0.75
C HIS A 312 -0.56 -8.42 2.13
N GLY A 313 -1.63 -8.81 2.82
CA GLY A 313 -1.83 -8.43 4.20
C GLY A 313 -3.15 -8.89 4.79
N VAL A 314 -3.44 -8.30 5.94
CA VAL A 314 -4.61 -8.55 6.78
C VAL A 314 -5.89 -8.06 6.08
N SER A 315 -5.84 -6.90 5.40
CA SER A 315 -6.97 -6.28 4.67
C SER A 315 -6.85 -6.38 3.15
N ALA A 316 -6.13 -7.39 2.64
CA ALA A 316 -5.82 -7.48 1.21
C ALA A 316 -7.08 -7.58 0.31
N HIS A 317 -8.16 -8.21 0.78
CA HIS A 317 -9.42 -8.27 0.03
C HIS A 317 -10.07 -6.89 -0.14
N ASP A 318 -10.07 -6.04 0.89
CA ASP A 318 -10.61 -4.68 0.78
C ASP A 318 -9.82 -3.88 -0.26
N TRP A 319 -8.49 -4.02 -0.27
CA TRP A 319 -7.62 -3.36 -1.25
C TRP A 319 -7.78 -3.91 -2.66
N ILE A 320 -8.01 -5.22 -2.84
CA ILE A 320 -8.35 -5.79 -4.15
C ILE A 320 -9.69 -5.22 -4.63
N CYS A 321 -10.69 -5.12 -3.75
CA CYS A 321 -11.99 -4.53 -4.06
C CYS A 321 -11.84 -3.07 -4.51
N GLU A 322 -11.14 -2.24 -3.73
CA GLU A 322 -10.86 -0.84 -4.07
C GLU A 322 -10.11 -0.72 -5.40
N ALA A 323 -9.15 -1.61 -5.66
CA ALA A 323 -8.41 -1.61 -6.93
C ALA A 323 -9.31 -1.94 -8.12
N LEU A 324 -10.21 -2.92 -7.98
CA LEU A 324 -11.18 -3.27 -9.01
C LEU A 324 -12.13 -2.10 -9.29
N GLU A 325 -12.67 -1.47 -8.26
CA GLU A 325 -13.51 -0.25 -8.36
C GLU A 325 -12.78 0.91 -9.06
N ALA A 326 -11.48 1.07 -8.81
CA ALA A 326 -10.66 2.08 -9.49
C ALA A 326 -10.30 1.71 -10.95
N GLY A 327 -10.73 0.55 -11.45
CA GLY A 327 -10.49 0.09 -12.82
C GLY A 327 -9.19 -0.69 -13.01
N LEU A 328 -8.82 -1.56 -12.06
CA LEU A 328 -7.63 -2.42 -12.17
C LEU A 328 -7.61 -3.27 -13.45
N LEU A 329 -8.75 -3.85 -13.85
CA LEU A 329 -8.82 -4.65 -15.07
C LEU A 329 -8.54 -3.82 -16.32
N LYS A 330 -9.10 -2.60 -16.40
CA LYS A 330 -8.80 -1.63 -17.45
C LYS A 330 -7.32 -1.26 -17.48
N ALA A 331 -6.70 -1.04 -16.31
CA ALA A 331 -5.25 -0.79 -16.23
C ALA A 331 -4.41 -1.96 -16.78
N ILE A 332 -4.79 -3.21 -16.47
CA ILE A 332 -4.13 -4.42 -16.97
C ILE A 332 -4.23 -4.48 -18.51
N LEU A 333 -5.42 -4.25 -19.05
CA LEU A 333 -5.67 -4.31 -20.49
C LEU A 333 -4.97 -3.20 -21.27
N LEU A 334 -5.01 -1.95 -20.78
CA LEU A 334 -4.27 -0.83 -21.36
C LEU A 334 -2.76 -1.10 -21.36
N CYS A 335 -2.22 -1.64 -20.26
CA CYS A 335 -0.81 -2.05 -20.17
C CYS A 335 -0.46 -3.12 -21.20
N ALA A 336 -1.34 -4.10 -21.36
CA ALA A 336 -1.11 -5.19 -22.29
C ALA A 336 -1.19 -4.74 -23.77
N ALA A 337 -2.12 -3.86 -24.11
CA ALA A 337 -2.31 -3.32 -25.45
C ALA A 337 -1.16 -2.38 -25.88
N ASN A 338 -0.55 -1.62 -24.96
CA ASN A 338 0.48 -0.65 -25.32
C ASN A 338 1.82 -1.32 -25.68
N SER A 339 2.13 -1.47 -26.97
CA SER A 339 3.35 -2.13 -27.50
C SER A 339 4.68 -1.58 -26.98
N ARG A 340 4.72 -0.36 -26.45
CA ARG A 340 5.95 0.30 -25.95
C ARG A 340 6.35 -0.14 -24.53
N ILE A 341 5.43 -0.73 -23.77
CA ILE A 341 5.70 -1.17 -22.40
C ILE A 341 6.49 -2.49 -22.44
N PRO A 342 7.72 -2.55 -21.87
CA PRO A 342 8.49 -3.79 -21.82
C PRO A 342 8.03 -4.71 -20.68
N ASN A 343 8.32 -6.00 -20.80
CA ASN A 343 8.11 -7.00 -19.74
C ASN A 343 6.66 -7.08 -19.21
N LYS A 344 5.66 -6.83 -20.07
CA LYS A 344 4.24 -6.85 -19.72
C LYS A 344 3.81 -8.15 -19.06
N GLU A 345 4.30 -9.29 -19.56
CA GLU A 345 3.97 -10.60 -18.99
C GLU A 345 4.38 -10.68 -17.52
N THR A 346 5.61 -10.28 -17.19
CA THR A 346 6.11 -10.27 -15.81
C THR A 346 5.31 -9.34 -14.91
N LYS A 347 4.94 -8.15 -15.41
CA LYS A 347 4.15 -7.15 -14.69
C LYS A 347 2.74 -7.64 -14.37
N LEU A 348 2.04 -8.17 -15.37
CA LEU A 348 0.61 -8.47 -15.30
C LEU A 348 0.31 -9.88 -14.79
N ARG A 349 1.23 -10.84 -14.96
CA ARG A 349 1.03 -12.24 -14.56
C ARG A 349 0.60 -12.38 -13.10
N ARG A 350 1.18 -11.62 -12.19
CA ARG A 350 0.87 -11.73 -10.76
C ARG A 350 -0.56 -11.33 -10.43
N PHE A 351 -1.12 -10.34 -11.14
CA PHE A 351 -2.50 -9.93 -10.96
C PHE A 351 -3.48 -11.00 -11.48
N LEU A 352 -3.21 -11.53 -12.68
CA LEU A 352 -4.09 -12.50 -13.34
C LEU A 352 -4.03 -13.91 -12.71
N VAL A 353 -2.90 -14.28 -12.11
CA VAL A 353 -2.71 -15.63 -11.54
C VAL A 353 -2.90 -15.66 -10.03
N GLU A 354 -2.65 -14.54 -9.34
CA GLU A 354 -2.62 -14.51 -7.87
C GLU A 354 -3.64 -13.52 -7.33
N ALA A 355 -3.45 -12.21 -7.53
CA ALA A 355 -4.25 -11.20 -6.83
C ALA A 355 -5.77 -11.29 -7.12
N VAL A 356 -6.16 -11.19 -8.39
CA VAL A 356 -7.59 -11.22 -8.76
C VAL A 356 -8.22 -12.58 -8.44
N PRO A 357 -7.61 -13.73 -8.80
CA PRO A 357 -8.11 -15.03 -8.38
C PRO A 357 -8.24 -15.20 -6.86
N GLU A 358 -7.27 -14.74 -6.05
CA GLU A 358 -7.40 -14.78 -4.58
C GLU A 358 -8.58 -13.94 -4.08
N GLY A 359 -8.92 -12.85 -4.75
CA GLY A 359 -10.11 -12.04 -4.45
C GLY A 359 -11.43 -12.81 -4.59
N THR A 360 -11.52 -13.78 -5.51
CA THR A 360 -12.79 -14.47 -5.85
C THR A 360 -13.41 -15.31 -4.74
N VAL A 361 -12.73 -15.49 -3.60
CA VAL A 361 -13.30 -16.16 -2.41
C VAL A 361 -14.09 -15.19 -1.51
N SER A 362 -13.94 -13.89 -1.72
CA SER A 362 -14.66 -12.82 -1.02
C SER A 362 -15.88 -12.42 -1.84
N TYR A 363 -17.04 -12.31 -1.21
CA TYR A 363 -18.29 -11.92 -1.87
C TYR A 363 -18.17 -10.50 -2.43
N ARG A 364 -17.64 -9.56 -1.63
CA ARG A 364 -17.47 -8.17 -2.05
C ARG A 364 -16.53 -8.03 -3.24
N CYS A 365 -15.39 -8.71 -3.21
CA CYS A 365 -14.45 -8.68 -4.33
C CYS A 365 -15.07 -9.32 -5.59
N LEU A 366 -15.87 -10.37 -5.43
CA LEU A 366 -16.50 -11.06 -6.55
C LEU A 366 -17.60 -10.19 -7.18
N SER A 367 -18.47 -9.58 -6.37
CA SER A 367 -19.47 -8.62 -6.85
C SER A 367 -18.79 -7.42 -7.55
N GLN A 368 -17.70 -6.90 -6.99
CA GLN A 368 -16.95 -5.83 -7.67
C GLN A 368 -16.26 -6.30 -8.95
N LEU A 369 -15.78 -7.55 -9.00
CA LEU A 369 -15.18 -8.13 -10.20
C LEU A 369 -16.19 -8.26 -11.33
N GLU A 370 -17.44 -8.61 -11.03
CA GLU A 370 -18.54 -8.65 -12.00
C GLU A 370 -18.76 -7.27 -12.64
N ASN A 371 -18.96 -6.23 -11.81
CA ASN A 371 -19.10 -4.84 -12.28
C ASN A 371 -17.89 -4.40 -13.13
N SER A 372 -16.67 -4.67 -12.67
CA SER A 372 -15.44 -4.28 -13.37
C SER A 372 -15.25 -5.04 -14.70
N LEU A 373 -15.82 -6.24 -14.86
CA LEU A 373 -15.83 -6.94 -16.13
C LEU A 373 -16.82 -6.31 -17.10
N GLU A 374 -18.02 -5.96 -16.65
CA GLU A 374 -19.02 -5.26 -17.45
C GLU A 374 -18.46 -3.93 -18.01
N GLU A 375 -17.84 -3.11 -17.17
CA GLU A 375 -17.20 -1.85 -17.59
C GLU A 375 -16.16 -2.04 -18.70
N VAL A 376 -15.36 -3.10 -18.59
CA VAL A 376 -14.32 -3.42 -19.58
C VAL A 376 -14.92 -3.87 -20.91
N TYR A 377 -16.05 -4.57 -20.89
CA TYR A 377 -16.77 -4.97 -22.10
C TYR A 377 -17.48 -3.78 -22.77
N ASP A 378 -18.06 -2.87 -21.99
CA ASP A 378 -18.78 -1.69 -22.49
C ASP A 378 -17.84 -0.65 -23.11
N ASP A 379 -16.60 -0.51 -22.60
CA ASP A 379 -15.61 0.45 -23.08
C ASP A 379 -15.06 0.12 -24.49
N ASP A 380 -15.57 -0.92 -25.17
CA ASP A 380 -15.19 -1.39 -26.51
C ASP A 380 -13.66 -1.52 -26.66
N ILE A 381 -13.01 -1.87 -25.55
CA ILE A 381 -11.57 -2.12 -25.57
C ILE A 381 -11.41 -3.48 -26.25
N ASP A 382 -11.01 -3.48 -27.53
CA ASP A 382 -10.56 -4.65 -28.33
C ASP A 382 -9.39 -5.45 -27.66
N ALA A 383 -9.10 -5.19 -26.39
CA ALA A 383 -7.89 -5.56 -25.68
C ALA A 383 -7.70 -7.04 -25.36
N PRO A 384 -8.71 -7.89 -25.09
CA PRO A 384 -8.45 -9.30 -24.83
C PRO A 384 -7.72 -9.96 -26.02
N ASP A 385 -8.09 -9.60 -27.25
CA ASP A 385 -7.49 -10.10 -28.48
C ASP A 385 -6.10 -9.51 -28.75
N SER A 386 -5.81 -8.34 -28.19
CA SER A 386 -4.47 -7.73 -28.20
C SER A 386 -3.48 -8.35 -27.18
N LEU A 387 -3.96 -9.20 -26.27
CA LEU A 387 -3.10 -9.86 -25.28
C LEU A 387 -2.11 -10.81 -25.97
N ALA A 388 -0.84 -10.72 -25.58
CA ALA A 388 0.13 -11.75 -25.94
C ALA A 388 -0.37 -13.14 -25.51
N ALA A 389 -0.12 -14.18 -26.32
CA ALA A 389 -0.69 -15.52 -26.12
C ALA A 389 -0.57 -16.05 -24.67
N GLY A 390 0.59 -15.86 -24.03
CA GLY A 390 0.78 -16.27 -22.63
C GLY A 390 -0.06 -15.49 -21.61
N LEU A 391 -0.33 -14.20 -21.85
CA LEU A 391 -1.25 -13.42 -21.02
C LEU A 391 -2.71 -13.75 -21.32
N ARG A 392 -3.05 -14.02 -22.59
CA ARG A 392 -4.40 -14.42 -23.00
C ARG A 392 -4.83 -15.71 -22.28
N VAL A 393 -4.01 -16.75 -22.28
CA VAL A 393 -4.30 -18.01 -21.55
C VAL A 393 -4.57 -17.77 -20.06
N ARG A 394 -3.86 -16.83 -19.44
CA ARG A 394 -4.04 -16.51 -18.01
C ARG A 394 -5.27 -15.66 -17.75
N TRP A 395 -5.58 -14.75 -18.68
CA TRP A 395 -6.82 -13.99 -18.68
C TRP A 395 -8.03 -14.92 -18.79
N ASP A 396 -8.04 -15.81 -19.80
CA ASP A 396 -9.13 -16.76 -20.02
C ASP A 396 -9.32 -17.67 -18.79
N ALA A 397 -8.23 -18.19 -18.20
CA ALA A 397 -8.30 -19.00 -16.98
C ALA A 397 -8.80 -18.23 -15.74
N MET A 398 -8.59 -16.91 -15.69
CA MET A 398 -9.12 -16.04 -14.64
C MET A 398 -10.61 -15.78 -14.85
N ILE A 399 -11.04 -15.52 -16.10
CA ILE A 399 -12.45 -15.35 -16.47
C ILE A 399 -13.25 -16.64 -16.24
N GLU A 400 -12.72 -17.80 -16.61
CA GLU A 400 -13.36 -19.10 -16.34
C GLU A 400 -13.61 -19.30 -14.83
N LEU A 401 -12.61 -18.98 -14.00
CA LEU A 401 -12.75 -19.04 -12.56
C LEU A 401 -13.77 -18.02 -12.04
N ALA A 402 -13.78 -16.80 -12.56
CA ALA A 402 -14.74 -15.76 -12.18
C ALA A 402 -16.18 -16.22 -12.50
N HIS A 403 -16.44 -16.72 -13.71
CA HIS A 403 -17.75 -17.25 -14.10
C HIS A 403 -18.19 -18.45 -13.26
N GLU A 404 -17.28 -19.36 -12.90
CA GLU A 404 -17.58 -20.44 -11.94
C GLU A 404 -18.04 -19.85 -10.60
N ARG A 405 -17.38 -18.78 -10.14
CA ARG A 405 -17.67 -18.14 -8.85
C ARG A 405 -18.93 -17.29 -8.89
N PHE A 406 -19.25 -16.58 -9.97
CA PHE A 406 -20.51 -15.85 -10.11
C PHE A 406 -21.72 -16.77 -9.98
N LYS A 407 -21.69 -17.97 -10.60
CA LYS A 407 -22.75 -18.97 -10.40
C LYS A 407 -22.92 -19.37 -8.94
N LEU A 408 -21.83 -19.44 -8.17
CA LEU A 408 -21.90 -19.72 -6.75
C LEU A 408 -22.39 -18.50 -5.94
N MET A 409 -22.10 -17.29 -6.40
CA MET A 409 -22.65 -16.06 -5.83
C MET A 409 -24.17 -16.01 -6.04
N ASP A 410 -24.67 -16.29 -7.25
CA ASP A 410 -26.09 -16.38 -7.56
C ASP A 410 -26.79 -17.47 -6.72
N ALA A 411 -26.18 -18.65 -6.63
CA ALA A 411 -26.69 -19.75 -5.80
C ALA A 411 -26.65 -19.41 -4.29
N TYR A 412 -25.73 -18.54 -3.86
CA TYR A 412 -25.71 -18.02 -2.51
C TYR A 412 -26.83 -17.00 -2.27
N ASP A 413 -27.05 -16.07 -3.20
CA ASP A 413 -28.05 -15.01 -3.10
C ASP A 413 -29.49 -15.54 -3.20
N THR A 414 -29.71 -16.56 -4.02
CA THR A 414 -30.98 -17.32 -4.06
C THR A 414 -31.20 -18.23 -2.85
N GLY A 415 -30.18 -18.39 -2.00
CA GLY A 415 -30.22 -19.17 -0.78
C GLY A 415 -29.92 -20.67 -0.95
N GLU A 416 -29.76 -21.17 -2.18
CA GLU A 416 -29.43 -22.57 -2.49
C GLU A 416 -28.20 -23.07 -1.73
N LEU A 417 -27.10 -22.31 -1.74
CA LEU A 417 -25.87 -22.67 -1.03
C LEU A 417 -25.98 -22.54 0.50
N THR A 418 -27.01 -21.86 1.01
CA THR A 418 -27.23 -21.67 2.45
C THR A 418 -28.30 -22.58 3.02
N GLU A 419 -28.94 -23.41 2.19
CA GLU A 419 -29.98 -24.35 2.63
C GLU A 419 -29.46 -25.33 3.68
N ARG A 420 -28.19 -25.73 3.57
CA ARG A 420 -27.51 -26.60 4.52
C ARG A 420 -26.44 -25.81 5.26
N ARG A 421 -26.53 -25.75 6.59
CA ARG A 421 -25.59 -25.02 7.43
C ARG A 421 -24.86 -25.97 8.38
N ALA A 422 -23.53 -25.93 8.34
CA ALA A 422 -22.70 -26.50 9.40
C ALA A 422 -22.85 -25.62 10.65
N CYS A 423 -23.08 -26.26 11.80
CA CYS A 423 -23.06 -25.58 13.09
C CYS A 423 -21.66 -24.92 13.34
N ASP A 424 -21.60 -23.82 14.10
CA ASP A 424 -20.35 -23.13 14.45
C ASP A 424 -19.69 -23.70 15.75
N ASN A 425 -20.39 -24.55 16.52
CA ASN A 425 -19.87 -25.20 17.74
C ASN A 425 -19.13 -26.50 17.43
N HIS A 426 -17.88 -26.59 17.91
CA HIS A 426 -16.98 -27.72 17.74
C HIS A 426 -17.39 -29.07 18.36
N GLU A 427 -18.44 -29.04 19.16
CA GLU A 427 -19.03 -30.24 19.75
C GLU A 427 -20.24 -30.75 18.94
N CYS A 428 -20.89 -29.89 18.14
CA CYS A 428 -22.16 -30.20 17.47
C CYS A 428 -22.00 -30.47 15.96
N TRP A 429 -21.44 -29.51 15.21
CA TRP A 429 -21.00 -29.59 13.80
C TRP A 429 -21.83 -30.36 12.74
N ALA A 430 -23.10 -30.66 13.02
CA ALA A 430 -23.99 -31.26 12.05
C ALA A 430 -24.27 -30.28 10.90
N ILE A 431 -24.12 -30.74 9.66
CA ILE A 431 -24.62 -30.05 8.47
C ILE A 431 -26.10 -30.37 8.38
N ARG A 432 -26.96 -29.41 8.74
CA ARG A 432 -28.42 -29.61 8.77
C ARG A 432 -29.11 -28.61 7.86
N SER A 433 -30.28 -28.99 7.34
CA SER A 433 -31.08 -28.02 6.59
C SER A 433 -31.54 -26.90 7.53
N LYS A 434 -31.58 -25.65 7.03
CA LYS A 434 -32.17 -24.52 7.76
C LYS A 434 -33.68 -24.73 8.02
N LYS A 435 -34.35 -25.55 7.20
CA LYS A 435 -35.78 -25.86 7.26
C LYS A 435 -36.06 -27.08 8.18
N GLY A 436 -35.62 -27.03 9.44
CA GLY A 436 -35.92 -28.05 10.46
C GLY A 436 -37.21 -27.75 11.24
N THR A 437 -37.90 -28.79 11.71
CA THR A 437 -39.14 -28.74 12.53
C THR A 437 -38.95 -28.02 13.88
N GLU A 438 -40.03 -27.55 14.52
CA GLU A 438 -40.00 -26.80 15.80
C GLU A 438 -39.17 -27.48 16.90
N ALA A 439 -39.17 -28.81 16.96
CA ALA A 439 -38.36 -29.59 17.90
C ALA A 439 -36.83 -29.36 17.73
N MET A 440 -36.35 -29.16 16.49
CA MET A 440 -34.95 -28.82 16.18
C MET A 440 -34.58 -27.40 16.59
N GLN A 441 -35.54 -26.47 16.66
CA GLN A 441 -35.28 -25.10 17.12
C GLN A 441 -35.15 -25.03 18.65
N THR A 442 -35.75 -25.95 19.40
CA THR A 442 -35.68 -26.03 20.87
C THR A 442 -34.34 -26.57 21.38
N ASP A 443 -33.79 -27.63 20.77
CA ASP A 443 -32.44 -28.15 21.10
C ASP A 443 -31.33 -27.12 20.82
N TYR A 444 -31.56 -26.23 19.85
CA TYR A 444 -30.65 -25.15 19.49
C TYR A 444 -30.57 -24.03 20.56
N ARG A 445 -31.56 -23.91 21.46
CA ARG A 445 -31.79 -22.70 22.25
C ARG A 445 -31.09 -22.63 23.62
N TYR A 446 -30.92 -23.73 24.35
CA TYR A 446 -30.56 -23.64 25.79
C TYR A 446 -29.06 -23.78 26.13
N HIS A 447 -28.37 -24.84 25.72
CA HIS A 447 -26.93 -25.01 26.06
C HIS A 447 -25.98 -24.64 24.91
N HIS A 448 -26.49 -24.61 23.69
CA HIS A 448 -25.68 -24.45 22.49
C HIS A 448 -25.29 -22.99 22.23
N ARG A 449 -26.17 -22.00 22.52
CA ARG A 449 -25.95 -20.57 22.28
C ARG A 449 -24.78 -20.01 23.10
N GLU A 450 -24.63 -20.40 24.36
CA GLU A 450 -23.58 -19.87 25.24
C GLU A 450 -22.18 -20.32 24.78
N ARG A 451 -22.00 -21.63 24.52
CA ARG A 451 -20.74 -22.18 23.96
C ARG A 451 -20.42 -21.66 22.55
N CYS A 452 -21.43 -21.51 21.69
CA CYS A 452 -21.26 -20.88 20.37
C CYS A 452 -20.85 -19.40 20.48
N SER A 453 -21.37 -18.66 21.47
CA SER A 453 -21.08 -17.22 21.62
C SER A 453 -19.62 -16.97 22.03
N ALA A 454 -19.03 -17.82 22.87
CA ALA A 454 -17.63 -17.72 23.28
C ALA A 454 -16.67 -17.99 22.12
N LEU A 455 -17.00 -18.96 21.27
CA LEU A 455 -16.23 -19.26 20.06
C LEU A 455 -16.46 -18.25 18.94
N ALA A 456 -17.68 -17.73 18.80
CA ALA A 456 -17.96 -16.61 17.89
C ALA A 456 -17.08 -15.40 18.20
N LYS A 457 -16.76 -15.14 19.48
CA LYS A 457 -15.80 -14.11 19.89
C LYS A 457 -14.35 -14.46 19.49
N ILE A 458 -13.91 -15.71 19.64
CA ILE A 458 -12.57 -16.15 19.20
C ILE A 458 -12.44 -16.06 17.67
N TYR A 459 -13.47 -16.47 16.94
CA TYR A 459 -13.52 -16.38 15.48
C TYR A 459 -13.71 -14.95 14.97
N GLN A 460 -14.31 -14.05 15.77
CA GLN A 460 -14.35 -12.62 15.46
C GLN A 460 -12.93 -12.05 15.43
N VAL A 461 -12.06 -12.42 16.39
CA VAL A 461 -10.65 -11.96 16.44
C VAL A 461 -9.83 -12.45 15.24
N ASP A 462 -10.03 -13.69 14.79
CA ASP A 462 -9.32 -14.23 13.61
C ASP A 462 -9.93 -13.79 12.26
N ALA A 463 -11.15 -13.22 12.28
CA ALA A 463 -11.89 -12.81 11.08
C ALA A 463 -12.28 -11.32 11.09
N GLU A 464 -11.62 -10.48 11.89
CA GLU A 464 -11.88 -9.03 11.99
C GLU A 464 -11.84 -8.35 10.61
N ASN A 465 -11.09 -8.93 9.66
CA ASN A 465 -10.88 -8.36 8.33
C ASN A 465 -11.89 -8.79 7.28
N PHE A 466 -12.89 -9.60 7.64
CA PHE A 466 -13.95 -9.99 6.73
C PHE A 466 -15.27 -9.41 7.20
N SER A 467 -16.05 -8.86 6.25
CA SER A 467 -17.43 -8.47 6.51
C SER A 467 -18.28 -9.68 6.90
N ASP A 468 -19.42 -9.45 7.54
CA ASP A 468 -20.36 -10.54 7.88
C ASP A 468 -20.81 -11.31 6.63
N VAL A 469 -20.98 -10.61 5.51
CA VAL A 469 -21.36 -11.19 4.22
C VAL A 469 -20.24 -12.06 3.67
N ASP A 470 -18.99 -11.59 3.65
CA ASP A 470 -17.85 -12.37 3.17
C ASP A 470 -17.63 -13.61 4.04
N ARG A 471 -17.79 -13.48 5.37
CA ARG A 471 -17.70 -14.62 6.30
C ARG A 471 -18.78 -15.66 6.01
N SER A 472 -19.99 -15.24 5.65
CA SER A 472 -21.11 -16.11 5.32
C SER A 472 -20.90 -16.80 3.96
N PHE A 473 -20.48 -16.04 2.95
CA PHE A 473 -20.18 -16.57 1.62
C PHE A 473 -19.02 -17.57 1.64
N LEU A 474 -17.93 -17.28 2.35
CA LEU A 474 -16.82 -18.22 2.55
C LEU A 474 -17.29 -19.56 3.14
N ARG A 475 -18.26 -19.54 4.07
CA ARG A 475 -18.84 -20.78 4.63
C ARG A 475 -19.64 -21.55 3.59
N ALA A 476 -20.44 -20.85 2.79
CA ALA A 476 -21.19 -21.44 1.69
C ALA A 476 -20.24 -22.10 0.67
N LEU A 477 -19.15 -21.42 0.31
CA LEU A 477 -18.13 -21.90 -0.62
C LEU A 477 -17.45 -23.20 -0.14
N ILE A 478 -17.14 -23.30 1.15
CA ILE A 478 -16.58 -24.53 1.74
C ILE A 478 -17.59 -25.66 1.74
N THR A 479 -18.85 -25.35 2.11
CA THR A 479 -19.92 -26.34 2.13
C THR A 479 -20.10 -26.93 0.73
N HIS A 480 -20.13 -26.06 -0.28
CA HIS A 480 -20.15 -26.45 -1.69
C HIS A 480 -18.94 -27.33 -2.05
N SER A 481 -17.71 -26.88 -1.75
CA SER A 481 -16.49 -27.65 -2.04
C SER A 481 -16.46 -29.01 -1.34
N TYR A 482 -16.96 -29.08 -0.11
CA TYR A 482 -17.10 -30.34 0.62
C TYR A 482 -18.09 -31.28 -0.08
N THR A 483 -19.26 -30.77 -0.48
CA THR A 483 -20.25 -31.58 -1.21
C THR A 483 -19.70 -32.07 -2.54
N THR A 484 -19.00 -31.22 -3.28
CA THR A 484 -18.39 -31.54 -4.57
C THR A 484 -17.28 -32.59 -4.44
N HIS A 485 -16.45 -32.50 -3.40
CA HIS A 485 -15.33 -33.43 -3.18
C HIS A 485 -15.64 -34.60 -2.23
N ARG A 486 -16.90 -34.78 -1.81
CA ARG A 486 -17.31 -35.74 -0.77
C ARG A 486 -16.79 -37.16 -1.03
N ALA A 487 -16.92 -37.64 -2.27
CA ALA A 487 -16.46 -38.97 -2.68
C ALA A 487 -14.94 -39.16 -2.53
N SER A 488 -14.16 -38.19 -3.02
CA SER A 488 -12.70 -38.20 -2.95
C SER A 488 -12.20 -38.06 -1.51
N ILE A 489 -12.90 -37.27 -0.70
CA ILE A 489 -12.60 -37.12 0.72
C ILE A 489 -12.86 -38.43 1.45
N ALA A 490 -14.02 -39.05 1.24
CA ALA A 490 -14.39 -40.32 1.84
C ALA A 490 -13.38 -41.42 1.49
N SER A 491 -13.00 -41.54 0.21
CA SER A 491 -12.04 -42.56 -0.22
C SER A 491 -10.66 -42.38 0.41
N LYS A 492 -10.19 -41.13 0.58
CA LYS A 492 -8.92 -40.84 1.27
C LYS A 492 -8.98 -41.08 2.78
N LEU A 493 -10.16 -40.96 3.40
CA LEU A 493 -10.35 -41.19 4.84
C LEU A 493 -10.46 -42.67 5.21
N LEU A 494 -10.95 -43.52 4.31
CA LEU A 494 -11.17 -44.95 4.55
C LEU A 494 -9.94 -45.70 5.15
N PRO A 495 -8.70 -45.47 4.70
CA PRO A 495 -7.52 -46.13 5.30
C PRO A 495 -7.32 -45.82 6.78
N PHE A 496 -7.62 -44.59 7.21
CA PHE A 496 -7.49 -44.17 8.61
C PHE A 496 -8.55 -44.79 9.52
N LEU A 497 -9.70 -45.17 8.94
CA LEU A 497 -10.79 -45.85 9.66
C LEU A 497 -10.57 -47.35 9.80
N ARG A 498 -9.77 -47.96 8.91
CA ARG A 498 -9.62 -49.42 8.81
C ARG A 498 -8.25 -49.93 9.26
N GLY A 499 -7.22 -49.09 9.27
CA GLY A 499 -5.85 -49.53 9.52
C GLY A 499 -5.45 -49.45 11.00
N PRO A 500 -5.07 -50.57 11.66
CA PRO A 500 -4.53 -50.54 13.03
C PRO A 500 -3.25 -49.71 13.15
N GLN A 501 -2.51 -49.53 12.05
CA GLN A 501 -1.35 -48.64 11.96
C GLN A 501 -1.68 -47.15 12.12
N PHE A 502 -2.96 -46.77 12.07
CA PHE A 502 -3.44 -45.41 12.31
C PHE A 502 -4.11 -45.25 13.69
N ALA A 503 -3.98 -46.24 14.58
CA ALA A 503 -4.42 -46.12 15.96
C ALA A 503 -3.73 -44.92 16.64
N GLY A 504 -4.52 -43.98 17.17
CA GLY A 504 -4.01 -42.73 17.76
C GLY A 504 -3.62 -41.65 16.74
N VAL A 505 -3.89 -41.85 15.45
CA VAL A 505 -3.70 -40.86 14.40
C VAL A 505 -5.04 -40.25 14.02
N MET A 506 -5.09 -38.92 13.99
CA MET A 506 -6.30 -38.16 13.72
C MET A 506 -6.23 -37.56 12.31
N PRO A 507 -6.99 -38.10 11.34
CA PRO A 507 -7.02 -37.56 9.99
C PRO A 507 -7.79 -36.24 9.98
N TYR A 508 -7.31 -35.27 9.20
CA TYR A 508 -7.99 -34.01 8.94
C TYR A 508 -7.90 -33.56 7.49
N VAL A 509 -9.01 -33.17 6.90
CA VAL A 509 -9.14 -32.71 5.50
C VAL A 509 -8.92 -31.21 5.46
N VAL A 510 -7.97 -30.73 4.68
CA VAL A 510 -7.68 -29.31 4.48
C VAL A 510 -8.29 -28.81 3.17
N PHE A 511 -9.22 -27.86 3.25
CA PHE A 511 -9.67 -27.05 2.10
C PHE A 511 -8.77 -25.82 1.97
N ALA A 512 -7.81 -25.87 1.05
CA ALA A 512 -6.85 -24.81 0.81
C ALA A 512 -7.21 -24.02 -0.45
N TYR A 513 -7.74 -22.81 -0.28
CA TYR A 513 -7.99 -21.88 -1.39
C TYR A 513 -6.70 -21.12 -1.70
N LYS A 514 -5.98 -21.54 -2.74
CA LYS A 514 -4.78 -20.87 -3.24
C LYS A 514 -5.11 -20.32 -4.61
N ARG A 515 -4.85 -19.03 -4.86
CA ARG A 515 -5.18 -18.40 -6.15
C ARG A 515 -6.66 -18.60 -6.54
N GLY A 516 -7.57 -18.50 -5.56
CA GLY A 516 -9.01 -18.71 -5.74
C GLY A 516 -9.47 -20.16 -5.98
N ARG A 517 -8.54 -21.09 -6.21
CA ARG A 517 -8.85 -22.51 -6.45
C ARG A 517 -8.75 -23.32 -5.18
N CYS A 518 -9.80 -24.10 -4.91
CA CYS A 518 -9.83 -25.01 -3.77
C CYS A 518 -8.96 -26.24 -4.06
N THR A 519 -8.00 -26.52 -3.19
CA THR A 519 -7.26 -27.77 -3.14
C THR A 519 -7.64 -28.53 -1.87
N VAL A 520 -8.09 -29.77 -2.02
CA VAL A 520 -8.50 -30.61 -0.90
C VAL A 520 -7.39 -31.61 -0.59
N THR A 521 -6.73 -31.45 0.55
CA THR A 521 -5.67 -32.35 1.01
C THR A 521 -6.09 -33.09 2.27
N LEU A 522 -5.57 -34.30 2.49
CA LEU A 522 -5.77 -35.03 3.74
C LEU A 522 -4.44 -35.02 4.51
N ARG A 523 -4.49 -34.64 5.77
CA ARG A 523 -3.35 -34.62 6.68
C ARG A 523 -3.65 -35.47 7.90
N ALA A 524 -2.63 -35.82 8.67
CA ALA A 524 -2.79 -36.60 9.89
C ALA A 524 -1.90 -36.03 10.99
N ARG A 525 -2.35 -36.10 12.25
CA ARG A 525 -1.57 -35.72 13.44
C ARG A 525 -1.71 -36.79 14.51
N ASN A 526 -0.69 -36.94 15.36
CA ASN A 526 -0.79 -37.77 16.56
C ASN A 526 -1.79 -37.14 17.54
N ALA A 527 -2.72 -37.93 18.07
CA ALA A 527 -3.78 -37.48 18.96
C ALA A 527 -3.27 -36.86 20.28
N GLN A 528 -2.03 -37.16 20.68
CA GLN A 528 -1.39 -36.65 21.91
C GLN A 528 -1.19 -35.11 21.95
N TYR A 529 -1.36 -34.39 20.84
CA TYR A 529 -1.13 -32.94 20.76
C TYR A 529 -2.37 -32.08 21.03
N TYR A 530 -3.54 -32.67 21.25
CA TYR A 530 -4.68 -31.93 21.80
C TYR A 530 -4.66 -32.13 23.31
N GLU A 531 -4.17 -31.12 24.06
CA GLU A 531 -4.51 -30.95 25.47
C GLU A 531 -6.03 -30.72 25.52
N LEU A 532 -6.78 -31.81 25.59
CA LEU A 532 -8.19 -31.80 25.92
C LEU A 532 -8.31 -31.14 27.28
N THR A 533 -9.02 -30.01 27.34
CA THR A 533 -9.53 -29.48 28.60
C THR A 533 -10.16 -30.63 29.38
N ALA A 534 -9.87 -30.74 30.68
CA ALA A 534 -10.11 -31.90 31.55
C ALA A 534 -11.58 -32.40 31.65
N GLU A 535 -12.50 -31.89 30.84
CA GLU A 535 -13.93 -32.22 30.80
C GLU A 535 -14.31 -33.26 29.73
N ASP A 536 -13.42 -33.63 28.80
CA ASP A 536 -13.71 -34.69 27.84
C ASP A 536 -13.34 -36.08 28.42
N PRO A 537 -14.29 -37.02 28.54
CA PRO A 537 -14.02 -38.30 29.20
C PRO A 537 -12.96 -39.12 28.45
N PRO A 538 -11.97 -39.69 29.17
CA PRO A 538 -10.93 -40.52 28.57
C PRO A 538 -11.57 -41.83 28.05
N GLY A 539 -11.73 -41.94 26.73
CA GLY A 539 -12.28 -43.15 26.09
C GLY A 539 -13.05 -42.94 24.79
N VAL A 540 -13.32 -41.71 24.34
CA VAL A 540 -14.24 -41.45 23.21
C VAL A 540 -13.58 -41.45 21.82
N PHE A 541 -12.24 -41.54 21.73
CA PHE A 541 -11.52 -41.50 20.44
C PHE A 541 -11.26 -42.88 19.86
N ASP A 542 -12.32 -43.65 19.66
CA ASP A 542 -12.29 -44.92 18.96
C ASP A 542 -12.27 -44.67 17.44
N GLY A 543 -11.17 -44.17 16.89
CA GLY A 543 -10.82 -44.15 15.44
C GLY A 543 -11.79 -43.50 14.42
N ARG A 544 -13.01 -43.10 14.79
CA ARG A 544 -14.15 -42.76 13.90
C ARG A 544 -14.38 -41.25 13.73
N VAL A 545 -13.36 -40.43 13.95
CA VAL A 545 -13.50 -38.97 13.88
C VAL A 545 -12.50 -38.41 12.87
N ALA A 546 -13.00 -37.96 11.72
CA ALA A 546 -12.24 -37.17 10.77
C ALA A 546 -12.49 -35.68 11.00
N TYR A 547 -11.42 -34.90 11.00
CA TYR A 547 -11.49 -33.46 11.08
C TYR A 547 -11.49 -32.88 9.67
N HIS A 548 -12.04 -31.69 9.50
CA HIS A 548 -12.09 -30.99 8.23
C HIS A 548 -11.64 -29.56 8.48
N VAL A 549 -10.36 -29.30 8.34
CA VAL A 549 -9.79 -27.97 8.44
C VAL A 549 -9.98 -27.21 7.12
N MET A 550 -10.30 -25.94 7.17
CA MET A 550 -10.17 -25.03 6.05
C MET A 550 -8.94 -24.18 6.32
N GLU A 551 -8.05 -24.12 5.35
CA GLU A 551 -6.93 -23.20 5.37
C GLU A 551 -7.16 -22.17 4.27
N LEU A 552 -7.52 -20.95 4.65
CA LEU A 552 -7.41 -19.83 3.73
C LEU A 552 -5.94 -19.47 3.63
N HIS A 553 -5.32 -19.92 2.54
CA HIS A 553 -3.96 -19.53 2.17
C HIS A 553 -4.06 -18.19 1.47
N HIS A 554 -4.10 -17.13 2.27
CA HIS A 554 -3.90 -15.80 1.73
C HIS A 554 -2.40 -15.51 1.72
N GLY A 555 -1.85 -15.09 0.58
CA GLY A 555 -0.42 -14.78 0.46
C GLY A 555 0.10 -13.72 1.44
N GLY A 556 -0.79 -12.98 2.12
CA GLY A 556 -0.47 -11.95 3.11
C GLY A 556 -0.42 -12.39 4.58
N LEU A 557 -0.88 -13.59 4.92
CA LEU A 557 -0.97 -14.03 6.30
C LEU A 557 0.19 -14.97 6.65
N LYS A 558 0.96 -14.63 7.69
CA LYS A 558 2.07 -15.47 8.21
C LYS A 558 1.61 -16.86 8.65
N LYS A 559 0.32 -17.00 8.95
CA LYS A 559 -0.36 -18.28 9.21
C LYS A 559 -1.65 -18.27 8.38
N PRO A 560 -2.00 -19.36 7.66
CA PRO A 560 -3.29 -19.44 6.99
C PRO A 560 -4.41 -19.17 8.01
N VAL A 561 -5.50 -18.51 7.63
CA VAL A 561 -6.68 -18.49 8.50
C VAL A 561 -7.19 -19.92 8.53
N VAL A 562 -7.01 -20.57 9.67
CA VAL A 562 -7.38 -21.96 9.86
C VAL A 562 -8.77 -21.99 10.49
N ARG A 563 -9.80 -22.24 9.69
CA ARG A 563 -11.12 -22.59 10.21
C ARG A 563 -11.22 -24.09 10.32
N ALA A 564 -11.01 -24.64 11.51
CA ALA A 564 -11.23 -26.05 11.75
C ALA A 564 -12.73 -26.36 11.86
N TYR A 565 -13.21 -27.29 11.04
CA TYR A 565 -14.46 -28.03 11.24
C TYR A 565 -14.07 -29.44 11.72
N ARG A 566 -14.84 -30.11 12.58
CA ARG A 566 -14.72 -31.58 12.81
C ARG A 566 -16.03 -32.15 12.38
N LEU A 567 -15.96 -33.24 11.64
CA LEU A 567 -17.14 -33.93 11.21
C LEU A 567 -17.15 -35.23 12.00
N ARG A 568 -18.08 -35.35 12.95
CA ARG A 568 -18.25 -36.61 13.67
C ARG A 568 -18.80 -37.61 12.66
N MET A 569 -18.02 -38.62 12.27
CA MET A 569 -18.44 -39.62 11.27
C MET A 569 -19.45 -40.62 11.86
N SER A 570 -19.96 -40.39 13.08
CA SER A 570 -20.79 -41.31 13.84
C SER A 570 -22.30 -41.14 13.61
N SER A 571 -22.73 -40.66 12.44
CA SER A 571 -24.11 -40.92 12.02
C SER A 571 -24.05 -42.14 11.12
N ASP A 572 -24.85 -43.16 11.43
CA ASP A 572 -24.97 -44.35 10.58
C ASP A 572 -25.30 -43.98 9.14
N GLU A 573 -25.96 -42.84 8.91
CA GLU A 573 -26.22 -42.27 7.58
C GLU A 573 -24.95 -41.89 6.79
N PHE A 574 -23.90 -41.40 7.44
CA PHE A 574 -22.66 -41.05 6.75
C PHE A 574 -21.82 -42.29 6.44
N MET A 575 -21.76 -43.26 7.36
CA MET A 575 -21.13 -44.56 7.11
C MET A 575 -21.91 -45.36 6.05
N LYS A 576 -23.24 -45.42 6.12
CA LYS A 576 -24.11 -45.95 5.06
C LYS A 576 -23.91 -45.19 3.75
N GLY A 577 -23.72 -43.88 3.79
CA GLY A 577 -23.43 -43.05 2.62
C GLY A 577 -22.07 -43.33 1.98
N ILE A 578 -21.01 -43.52 2.77
CA ILE A 578 -19.68 -43.94 2.29
C ILE A 578 -19.73 -45.36 1.73
N LEU A 579 -20.46 -46.26 2.38
CA LEU A 579 -20.60 -47.65 1.96
C LEU A 579 -21.44 -47.75 0.68
N ASN A 580 -22.52 -46.98 0.56
CA ASN A 580 -23.30 -46.86 -0.68
C ASN A 580 -22.47 -46.25 -1.80
N LEU A 581 -21.66 -45.22 -1.53
CA LEU A 581 -20.72 -44.69 -2.52
C LEU A 581 -19.67 -45.72 -2.95
N ALA A 582 -19.15 -46.52 -2.02
CA ALA A 582 -18.22 -47.62 -2.33
C ALA A 582 -18.90 -48.78 -3.08
N ARG A 583 -20.23 -48.89 -2.99
CA ARG A 583 -21.06 -49.86 -3.71
C ARG A 583 -21.37 -49.38 -5.14
N ASP A 584 -21.65 -48.09 -5.30
CA ASP A 584 -22.00 -47.46 -6.58
C ASP A 584 -20.77 -47.11 -7.43
N THR A 585 -19.64 -46.81 -6.80
CA THR A 585 -18.36 -46.65 -7.48
C THR A 585 -17.70 -48.02 -7.50
N VAL A 586 -17.81 -48.76 -8.61
CA VAL A 586 -17.14 -50.05 -8.84
C VAL A 586 -15.63 -49.85 -8.77
N LEU A 587 -15.09 -49.77 -7.56
CA LEU A 587 -13.69 -49.97 -7.26
C LEU A 587 -13.57 -51.44 -6.92
N THR A 588 -12.87 -52.16 -7.80
CA THR A 588 -12.32 -53.49 -7.57
C THR A 588 -11.39 -53.48 -6.37
N ILE A 589 -11.97 -53.39 -5.17
CA ILE A 589 -11.28 -53.65 -3.91
C ILE A 589 -11.30 -55.19 -3.75
N PRO A 590 -10.14 -55.87 -3.70
CA PRO A 590 -10.06 -57.34 -3.67
C PRO A 590 -10.71 -58.03 -2.45
N ASP A 591 -11.31 -57.28 -1.53
CA ASP A 591 -11.89 -57.77 -0.26
C ASP A 591 -13.33 -57.26 -0.06
N PHE A 592 -14.12 -57.15 -1.13
CA PHE A 592 -15.55 -56.81 -1.03
C PHE A 592 -16.31 -57.79 -0.11
N ASP A 593 -15.92 -59.08 -0.10
CA ASP A 593 -16.53 -60.10 0.74
C ASP A 593 -16.30 -59.88 2.25
N PHE A 594 -15.15 -59.32 2.65
CA PHE A 594 -14.88 -59.01 4.06
C PHE A 594 -15.72 -57.80 4.52
N ALA A 595 -15.81 -56.76 3.67
CA ALA A 595 -16.62 -55.59 3.97
C ALA A 595 -18.12 -55.90 3.99
N GLN A 596 -18.59 -56.81 3.14
CA GLN A 596 -19.99 -57.28 3.13
C GLN A 596 -20.30 -58.12 4.37
N LYS A 597 -19.40 -59.03 4.79
CA LYS A 597 -19.57 -59.81 6.03
C LYS A 597 -19.59 -58.97 7.30
N GLU A 598 -18.73 -57.95 7.38
CA GLU A 598 -18.70 -57.07 8.55
C GLU A 598 -19.91 -56.12 8.57
N LEU A 599 -20.45 -55.76 7.40
CA LEU A 599 -21.69 -55.02 7.27
C LEU A 599 -22.89 -55.85 7.74
N ASP A 600 -23.00 -57.11 7.32
CA ASP A 600 -24.07 -58.01 7.74
C ASP A 600 -24.01 -58.24 9.27
N ARG A 601 -22.79 -58.40 9.83
CA ARG A 601 -22.56 -58.49 11.27
C ARG A 601 -22.96 -57.23 12.05
N LEU A 602 -22.67 -56.03 11.53
CA LEU A 602 -23.04 -54.77 12.17
C LEU A 602 -24.53 -54.47 12.07
N LEU A 603 -25.20 -54.90 11.00
CA LEU A 603 -26.64 -54.80 10.84
C LEU A 603 -27.38 -55.81 11.75
N GLU A 604 -26.81 -56.99 11.99
CA GLU A 604 -27.33 -57.95 12.98
C GLU A 604 -27.21 -57.42 14.42
N LEU A 605 -26.17 -56.63 14.74
CA LEU A 605 -25.98 -56.02 16.07
C LEU A 605 -26.95 -54.85 16.37
N ASP A 606 -27.62 -54.30 15.36
CA ASP A 606 -28.55 -53.16 15.49
C ASP A 606 -30.02 -53.63 15.67
N VAL A 607 -30.28 -54.94 15.57
CA VAL A 607 -31.64 -55.52 15.79
C VAL A 607 -31.94 -55.74 17.27
N ASP A 608 -30.93 -55.76 18.15
CA ASP A 608 -31.10 -56.02 19.59
C ASP A 608 -31.25 -54.75 20.46
N TYR A 609 -31.36 -53.56 19.88
CA TYR A 609 -31.57 -52.29 20.60
C TYR A 609 -32.89 -51.59 20.25
N VAL A 610 -33.96 -52.36 20.02
CA VAL A 610 -35.34 -51.86 20.14
C VAL A 610 -36.19 -52.90 20.86
N HIS A 611 -36.10 -52.90 22.19
CA HIS A 611 -37.24 -53.17 23.08
C HIS A 611 -37.13 -52.34 24.35
#